data_AF-A0AAV6C9L7-F1
#
_entry.id   AF-A0AAV6C9L7-F1
#
_cell.length_a   1.000
_cell.length_b   1.000
_cell.length_c   1.000
_cell.angle_alpha   90.00
_cell.angle_beta   90.00
_cell.angle_gamma   90.00
#
_symmetry.space_group_name_H-M   'P 1'
#
loop_
_entity.id
_entity.type
_entity.pdbx_description
1 polymer ?
#
loop_
_entity_poly.entity_id
_entity_poly.type
_entity_poly.pdbx_seq_one_letter_code
_entity_poly.pdbx_strand_id
1 'polypeptide(L)'
;MSQLRSRYAIMIETMLLALKRARFAILSVGLTYLLAVIAGIAMVRSGNQYSLRFRDRLVGQATHGNIIQALNRGSRTKAAMLDFGGNLLLGAVPQTVSGLAIIPPYGFAMFRGWVGGIVSVDGNHHSRLADPHERTYYLVVLVLQLIPYSLTGGAGVHLGLAWFREWQRSGWARQWRLPVPRSALADAFWLYALAMPLFLGASLFEFLAR
;
A
#
# COMPACT_ATOMS: atom_id res chain seq x y z
N MET A 1 -31.39 -19.15 3.09
CA MET A 1 -30.52 -18.34 3.99
C MET A 1 -29.33 -19.11 4.59
N SER A 2 -29.42 -20.41 4.89
CA SER A 2 -28.32 -21.20 5.48
C SER A 2 -27.09 -21.36 4.56
N GLN A 3 -27.29 -21.62 3.26
CA GLN A 3 -26.19 -21.77 2.28
C GLN A 3 -25.37 -20.50 2.08
N LEU A 4 -25.99 -19.31 2.14
CA LEU A 4 -25.29 -18.03 2.04
C LEU A 4 -24.38 -17.80 3.25
N ARG A 5 -24.88 -18.02 4.47
CA ARG A 5 -24.06 -17.94 5.70
C ARG A 5 -22.86 -18.89 5.67
N SER A 6 -23.06 -20.10 5.16
CA SER A 6 -21.98 -21.08 4.97
C SER A 6 -20.90 -20.58 3.99
N ARG A 7 -21.29 -19.99 2.86
CA ARG A 7 -20.34 -19.43 1.88
C ARG A 7 -19.52 -18.26 2.43
N TYR A 8 -20.14 -17.34 3.18
CA TYR A 8 -19.42 -16.24 3.82
C TYR A 8 -18.45 -16.72 4.89
N ALA A 9 -18.83 -17.72 5.69
CA ALA A 9 -17.95 -18.29 6.70
C ALA A 9 -16.68 -18.89 6.07
N ILE A 10 -16.85 -19.69 5.00
CA ILE A 10 -15.73 -20.29 4.25
C ILE A 10 -14.83 -19.20 3.64
N MET A 11 -15.42 -18.15 3.09
CA MET A 11 -14.67 -17.02 2.52
C MET A 11 -13.82 -16.33 3.58
N ILE A 12 -14.42 -15.97 4.73
CA ILE A 12 -13.72 -15.31 5.84
C ILE A 12 -12.60 -16.21 6.37
N GLU A 13 -12.87 -17.50 6.59
CA GLU A 13 -11.87 -18.46 7.04
C GLU A 13 -10.70 -18.54 6.06
N THR A 14 -10.98 -18.58 4.75
CA THR A 14 -9.95 -18.61 3.71
C THR A 14 -9.09 -17.34 3.72
N MET A 15 -9.71 -16.16 3.90
CA MET A 15 -8.99 -14.89 4.01
C MET A 15 -8.11 -14.82 5.26
N LEU A 16 -8.62 -15.29 6.41
CA LEU A 16 -7.86 -15.35 7.66
C LEU A 16 -6.67 -16.30 7.54
N LEU A 17 -6.85 -17.43 6.85
CA LEU A 17 -5.77 -18.36 6.57
C LEU A 17 -4.71 -17.76 5.63
N ALA A 18 -5.13 -17.01 4.60
CA ALA A 18 -4.21 -16.28 3.72
C ALA A 18 -3.38 -15.24 4.50
N LEU A 19 -4.03 -14.45 5.37
CA LEU A 19 -3.37 -13.52 6.28
C LEU A 19 -2.36 -14.25 7.18
N LYS A 20 -2.76 -15.36 7.80
CA LYS A 20 -1.90 -16.13 8.69
C LYS A 20 -0.67 -16.68 7.98
N ARG A 21 -0.81 -17.17 6.75
CA ARG A 21 0.30 -17.71 5.95
C ARG A 21 1.26 -16.61 5.49
N ALA A 22 0.73 -15.47 5.04
CA ALA A 22 1.53 -14.35 4.54
C ALA A 22 2.00 -13.38 5.64
N ARG A 23 1.65 -13.61 6.91
CA ARG A 23 1.84 -12.64 8.02
C ARG A 23 3.25 -12.08 8.12
N PHE A 24 4.28 -12.91 7.94
CA PHE A 24 5.67 -12.46 8.06
C PHE A 24 6.03 -11.49 6.94
N ALA A 25 5.61 -11.77 5.71
CA ALA A 25 5.82 -10.91 4.56
C ALA A 25 5.03 -9.60 4.67
N ILE A 26 3.79 -9.66 5.16
CA ILE A 26 2.96 -8.46 5.40
C ILE A 26 3.60 -7.59 6.48
N LEU A 27 3.99 -8.18 7.62
CA LEU A 27 4.60 -7.46 8.73
C LEU A 27 5.97 -6.89 8.37
N SER A 28 6.80 -7.60 7.59
CA SER A 28 8.10 -7.08 7.17
C SER A 28 7.96 -5.88 6.24
N VAL A 29 7.07 -5.96 5.23
CA VAL A 29 6.78 -4.83 4.35
C VAL A 29 6.20 -3.65 5.14
N GLY A 30 5.25 -3.91 6.05
CA GLY A 30 4.66 -2.88 6.90
C GLY A 30 5.68 -2.24 7.84
N LEU A 31 6.61 -3.00 8.40
CA LEU A 31 7.71 -2.48 9.22
C LEU A 31 8.65 -1.61 8.40
N THR A 32 9.04 -2.04 7.19
CA THR A 32 9.85 -1.22 6.28
C THR A 32 9.15 0.10 5.94
N TYR A 33 7.85 0.06 5.66
CA TYR A 33 7.05 1.26 5.43
C TYR A 33 7.10 2.19 6.65
N LEU A 34 6.80 1.66 7.84
CA LEU A 34 6.76 2.43 9.09
C LEU A 34 8.11 3.08 9.42
N LEU A 35 9.20 2.33 9.29
CA LEU A 35 10.55 2.86 9.52
C LEU A 35 10.89 3.99 8.53
N ALA A 36 10.49 3.85 7.27
CA ALA A 36 10.70 4.89 6.28
C ALA A 36 9.85 6.14 6.55
N VAL A 37 8.62 6.00 7.07
CA VAL A 37 7.82 7.14 7.56
C VAL A 37 8.56 7.87 8.67
N ILE A 38 9.03 7.14 9.68
CA ILE A 38 9.74 7.73 10.81
C ILE A 38 10.99 8.47 10.33
N ALA A 39 11.73 7.88 9.39
CA ALA A 39 12.89 8.53 8.77
C ALA A 39 12.50 9.82 8.03
N GLY A 40 11.44 9.80 7.22
CA GLY A 40 10.93 10.99 6.53
C GLY A 40 10.53 12.11 7.50
N ILE A 41 9.79 11.79 8.56
CA ILE A 41 9.41 12.74 9.63
C ILE A 41 10.66 13.33 10.28
N ALA A 42 11.63 12.48 10.64
CA ALA A 42 12.87 12.92 11.28
C ALA A 42 13.67 13.89 10.38
N MET A 43 13.75 13.60 9.08
CA MET A 43 14.46 14.44 8.11
C MET A 43 13.81 15.83 7.97
N VAL A 44 12.49 15.91 7.80
CA VAL A 44 11.83 17.23 7.68
C VAL A 44 11.86 18.00 9.00
N ARG A 45 11.75 17.29 10.13
CA ARG A 45 11.86 17.90 11.47
C ARG A 45 13.26 18.46 11.73
N SER A 46 14.31 17.85 11.18
CA SER A 46 15.68 18.35 11.30
C SER A 46 16.01 19.45 10.27
N GLY A 47 15.04 19.93 9.48
CA GLY A 47 15.27 20.94 8.46
C GLY A 47 16.03 20.44 7.23
N ASN A 48 16.00 19.14 6.93
CA ASN A 48 16.71 18.56 5.79
C ASN A 48 16.19 19.16 4.46
N GLN A 49 17.00 20.00 3.84
CA GLN A 49 16.63 20.76 2.63
C GLN A 49 16.29 19.87 1.44
N TYR A 50 16.93 18.70 1.31
CA TYR A 50 16.61 17.75 0.24
C TYR A 50 15.16 17.26 0.37
N SER A 51 14.77 16.85 1.57
CA SER A 51 13.43 16.31 1.85
C SER A 51 12.35 17.37 1.72
N LEU A 52 12.61 18.58 2.22
CA LEU A 52 11.70 19.73 2.10
C LEU A 52 11.47 20.10 0.62
N ARG A 53 12.54 20.27 -0.17
CA ARG A 53 12.43 20.55 -1.60
C ARG A 53 11.79 19.42 -2.40
N PHE A 54 11.98 18.16 -2.00
CA PHE A 54 11.30 17.04 -2.63
C PHE A 54 9.79 17.11 -2.35
N ARG A 55 9.41 17.32 -1.09
CA ARG A 55 8.00 17.49 -0.68
C ARG A 55 7.34 18.63 -1.44
N ASP A 56 7.99 19.80 -1.54
CA ASP A 56 7.42 20.95 -2.25
C ASP A 56 7.24 20.68 -3.75
N ARG A 57 8.24 20.04 -4.39
CA ARG A 57 8.11 19.61 -5.79
C ARG A 57 7.00 18.59 -5.99
N LEU A 58 6.88 17.61 -5.10
CA LEU A 58 5.86 16.57 -5.17
C LEU A 58 4.45 17.18 -5.03
N VAL A 59 4.23 18.03 -4.03
CA VAL A 59 2.95 18.71 -3.81
C VAL A 59 2.64 19.66 -4.98
N GLY A 60 3.63 20.41 -5.47
CA GLY A 60 3.48 21.29 -6.64
C GLY A 60 3.18 20.54 -7.95
N GLN A 61 3.67 19.31 -8.12
CA GLN A 61 3.28 18.46 -9.25
C GLN A 61 1.87 17.92 -9.08
N ALA A 62 1.48 17.54 -7.86
CA ALA A 62 0.16 17.00 -7.57
C ALA A 62 -0.97 18.00 -7.88
N THR A 63 -0.75 19.31 -7.71
CA THR A 63 -1.76 20.35 -8.03
C THR A 63 -2.14 20.39 -9.51
N HIS A 64 -1.28 19.90 -10.40
CA HIS A 64 -1.54 19.84 -11.84
C HIS A 64 -2.17 18.51 -12.28
N GLY A 65 -2.29 17.54 -11.38
CA GLY A 65 -2.80 16.20 -11.69
C GLY A 65 -4.31 16.13 -11.90
N ASN A 66 -4.75 15.11 -12.64
CA ASN A 66 -6.18 14.87 -12.94
C ASN A 66 -7.06 14.75 -11.69
N ILE A 67 -6.50 14.27 -10.57
CA ILE A 67 -7.19 14.13 -9.28
C ILE A 67 -7.55 15.51 -8.72
N ILE A 68 -6.58 16.43 -8.63
CA ILE A 68 -6.81 17.80 -8.14
C ILE A 68 -7.65 18.59 -9.13
N GLN A 69 -7.49 18.40 -10.45
CA GLN A 69 -8.38 19.01 -11.43
C GLN A 69 -9.85 18.57 -11.26
N ALA A 70 -10.11 17.30 -10.96
CA ALA A 70 -11.46 16.81 -10.67
C ALA A 70 -12.02 17.42 -9.37
N LEU A 71 -11.18 17.54 -8.33
CA LEU A 71 -11.54 18.18 -7.07
C LEU A 71 -11.88 19.66 -7.25
N ASN A 72 -11.07 20.39 -8.01
CA ASN A 72 -11.27 21.82 -8.32
C ASN A 72 -12.56 22.07 -9.14
N ARG A 73 -13.02 21.08 -9.90
CA ARG A 73 -14.32 21.10 -10.61
C ARG A 73 -15.49 20.67 -9.73
N GLY A 74 -15.31 20.58 -8.41
CA GLY A 74 -16.33 20.15 -7.45
C GLY A 74 -16.65 18.65 -7.47
N SER A 75 -15.97 17.85 -8.30
CA SER A 75 -16.27 16.43 -8.49
C SER A 75 -15.46 15.56 -7.51
N ARG A 76 -15.77 15.65 -6.20
CA ARG A 76 -15.08 14.91 -5.13
C ARG A 76 -15.09 13.40 -5.32
N THR A 77 -16.22 12.84 -5.75
CA THR A 77 -16.35 11.39 -6.04
C THR A 77 -15.45 10.95 -7.20
N LYS A 78 -15.35 11.76 -8.25
CA LYS A 78 -14.45 11.49 -9.38
C LYS A 78 -12.99 11.53 -8.95
N ALA A 79 -12.60 12.49 -8.11
CA ALA A 79 -11.24 12.55 -7.55
C ALA A 79 -10.94 11.29 -6.72
N ALA A 80 -11.87 10.85 -5.87
CA ALA A 80 -11.74 9.61 -5.10
C ALA A 80 -11.59 8.37 -5.98
N MET A 81 -12.37 8.24 -7.07
CA MET A 81 -12.25 7.09 -7.97
C MET A 81 -10.93 7.09 -8.75
N LEU A 82 -10.43 8.27 -9.14
CA LEU A 82 -9.14 8.40 -9.81
C LEU A 82 -7.98 8.04 -8.87
N ASP A 83 -8.02 8.51 -7.62
CA ASP A 83 -7.04 8.16 -6.59
C ASP A 83 -7.08 6.66 -6.27
N PHE A 84 -8.28 6.10 -6.07
CA PHE A 84 -8.47 4.66 -5.87
C PHE A 84 -7.88 3.84 -7.02
N GLY A 85 -8.19 4.22 -8.26
CA GLY A 85 -7.65 3.57 -9.46
C GLY A 85 -6.12 3.67 -9.54
N GLY A 86 -5.54 4.82 -9.19
CA GLY A 86 -4.10 5.01 -9.11
C GLY A 86 -3.46 4.10 -8.06
N ASN A 87 -3.99 4.09 -6.84
CA ASN A 87 -3.49 3.25 -5.74
C ASN A 87 -3.61 1.76 -6.06
N LEU A 88 -4.70 1.32 -6.68
CA LEU A 88 -4.94 -0.07 -7.01
C LEU A 88 -4.10 -0.54 -8.21
N LEU A 89 -4.20 0.15 -9.35
CA LEU A 89 -3.64 -0.31 -10.63
C LEU A 89 -2.18 0.11 -10.83
N LEU A 90 -1.82 1.32 -10.43
CA LEU A 90 -0.46 1.84 -10.57
C LEU A 90 0.36 1.65 -9.29
N GLY A 91 -0.31 1.44 -8.16
CA GLY A 91 0.31 1.23 -6.88
C GLY A 91 0.45 -0.26 -6.51
N ALA A 92 -0.68 -0.93 -6.33
CA ALA A 92 -0.74 -2.26 -5.76
C ALA A 92 -0.39 -3.37 -6.76
N VAL A 93 -0.89 -3.33 -8.00
CA VAL A 93 -0.56 -4.35 -9.01
C VAL A 93 0.96 -4.45 -9.24
N PRO A 94 1.70 -3.36 -9.53
CA PRO A 94 3.14 -3.45 -9.77
C PRO A 94 3.89 -3.94 -8.54
N GLN A 95 3.46 -3.55 -7.34
CA GLN A 95 4.06 -4.00 -6.10
C GLN A 95 3.83 -5.50 -5.86
N THR A 96 2.64 -6.03 -6.11
CA THR A 96 2.37 -7.46 -5.99
C THR A 96 3.12 -8.28 -7.04
N VAL A 97 3.12 -7.85 -8.31
CA VAL A 97 3.82 -8.53 -9.41
C VAL A 97 5.34 -8.51 -9.20
N SER A 98 5.90 -7.36 -8.85
CA SER A 98 7.34 -7.25 -8.58
C SER A 98 7.76 -8.01 -7.31
N GLY A 99 6.82 -8.34 -6.43
CA GLY A 99 7.05 -9.20 -5.27
C GLY A 99 7.44 -10.63 -5.62
N LEU A 100 7.25 -11.08 -6.86
CA LEU A 100 7.84 -12.31 -7.36
C LEU A 100 9.38 -12.31 -7.25
N ALA A 101 10.01 -11.14 -7.39
CA ALA A 101 11.44 -10.95 -7.18
C ALA A 101 11.82 -10.69 -5.71
N ILE A 102 10.85 -10.70 -4.79
CA ILE A 102 10.97 -10.56 -3.32
C ILE A 102 11.45 -9.18 -2.86
N ILE A 103 12.50 -8.62 -3.44
CA ILE A 103 13.15 -7.36 -3.03
C ILE A 103 12.36 -6.11 -3.42
N PRO A 104 11.83 -5.95 -4.65
CA PRO A 104 11.24 -4.69 -5.09
C PRO A 104 10.11 -4.12 -4.19
N PRO A 105 9.19 -4.93 -3.60
CA PRO A 105 8.18 -4.41 -2.69
C PRO A 105 8.71 -3.63 -1.49
N TYR A 106 9.92 -3.96 -1.00
CA TYR A 106 10.55 -3.22 0.09
C TYR A 106 11.04 -1.84 -0.37
N GLY A 107 11.54 -1.73 -1.61
CA GLY A 107 11.88 -0.44 -2.21
C GLY A 107 10.65 0.46 -2.38
N PHE A 108 9.54 -0.10 -2.86
CA PHE A 108 8.26 0.63 -2.93
C PHE A 108 7.75 1.06 -1.55
N ALA A 109 7.79 0.17 -0.55
CA ALA A 109 7.38 0.48 0.81
C ALA A 109 8.26 1.56 1.44
N MET A 110 9.58 1.48 1.23
CA MET A 110 10.53 2.48 1.71
C MET A 110 10.27 3.84 1.05
N PHE A 111 10.12 3.89 -0.27
CA PHE A 111 9.84 5.15 -0.98
C PHE A 111 8.52 5.77 -0.55
N ARG A 112 7.42 5.00 -0.53
CA ARG A 112 6.10 5.50 -0.11
C ARG A 112 6.07 5.91 1.35
N GLY A 113 6.71 5.12 2.23
CA GLY A 113 6.83 5.45 3.64
C GLY A 113 7.59 6.75 3.84
N TRP A 114 8.74 6.91 3.18
CA TRP A 114 9.51 8.16 3.22
C TRP A 114 8.69 9.35 2.71
N VAL A 115 8.00 9.21 1.57
CA VAL A 115 7.10 10.24 1.05
C VAL A 115 6.00 10.59 2.06
N GLY A 116 5.37 9.59 2.68
CA GLY A 116 4.39 9.77 3.74
C GLY A 116 4.96 10.54 4.93
N GLY A 117 6.20 10.26 5.32
CA GLY A 117 6.89 10.96 6.40
C GLY A 117 7.22 12.41 6.09
N ILE A 118 7.75 12.71 4.89
CA ILE A 118 8.11 14.09 4.54
C ILE A 118 6.89 15.01 4.37
N VAL A 119 5.71 14.47 4.05
CA VAL A 119 4.45 15.26 3.98
C VAL A 119 3.81 15.49 5.36
N SER A 120 4.50 15.12 6.45
CA SER A 120 4.10 15.49 7.82
C SER A 120 4.26 17.00 8.11
N VAL A 121 4.83 17.77 7.19
CA VAL A 121 4.91 19.24 7.26
C VAL A 121 4.10 19.91 6.16
N ASP A 122 3.59 21.11 6.45
CA ASP A 122 2.81 21.94 5.53
C ASP A 122 3.67 22.72 4.52
N GLY A 123 3.05 23.60 3.74
CA GLY A 123 3.73 24.43 2.74
C GLY A 123 4.69 25.47 3.30
N ASN A 124 4.55 25.79 4.59
CA ASN A 124 5.46 26.68 5.34
C ASN A 124 6.48 25.87 6.15
N HIS A 125 6.57 24.55 5.91
CA HIS A 125 7.43 23.60 6.62
C HIS A 125 7.12 23.50 8.12
N HIS A 126 5.92 23.89 8.54
CA HIS A 126 5.44 23.67 9.90
C HIS A 126 4.87 22.28 10.06
N SER A 127 5.02 21.69 11.25
CA SER A 127 4.54 20.35 11.54
C SER A 127 3.01 20.27 11.52
N ARG A 128 2.45 19.42 10.67
CA ARG A 128 1.02 19.07 10.68
C ARG A 128 0.61 18.30 11.93
N LEU A 129 1.60 17.70 12.62
CA LEU A 129 1.39 17.06 13.90
C LEU A 129 1.18 18.09 15.04
N ALA A 130 1.43 19.38 14.83
CA ALA A 130 1.16 20.39 15.86
C ALA A 130 -0.34 20.69 15.99
N ASP A 131 -1.07 20.72 14.88
CA ASP A 131 -2.51 20.99 14.85
C ASP A 131 -3.34 19.69 15.05
N PRO A 132 -4.32 19.64 15.97
CA PRO A 132 -5.09 18.42 16.23
C PRO A 132 -5.91 17.89 15.04
N HIS A 133 -6.45 18.78 14.21
CA HIS A 133 -7.29 18.40 13.07
C HIS A 133 -6.42 17.83 11.94
N GLU A 134 -5.37 18.55 11.55
CA GLU A 134 -4.40 18.11 10.55
C GLU A 134 -3.64 16.85 10.99
N ARG A 135 -3.31 16.72 12.29
CA ARG A 135 -2.71 15.51 12.86
C ARG A 135 -3.61 14.31 12.68
N THR A 136 -4.88 14.43 13.09
CA THR A 136 -5.86 13.34 12.96
C THR A 136 -6.03 12.93 11.51
N TYR A 137 -6.26 13.91 10.62
CA TYR A 137 -6.39 13.67 9.18
C TYR A 137 -5.15 12.94 8.62
N TYR A 138 -3.96 13.45 8.89
CA TYR A 138 -2.70 12.87 8.41
C TYR A 138 -2.50 11.43 8.92
N LEU A 139 -2.72 11.17 10.20
CA LEU A 139 -2.55 9.83 10.77
C LEU A 139 -3.55 8.84 10.21
N VAL A 140 -4.81 9.26 10.00
CA VAL A 140 -5.84 8.39 9.42
C VAL A 140 -5.48 8.04 7.98
N VAL A 141 -5.15 9.03 7.14
CA VAL A 141 -4.73 8.77 5.75
C VAL A 141 -3.51 7.85 5.71
N LEU A 142 -2.51 8.10 6.56
CA LEU A 142 -1.31 7.29 6.64
C LEU A 142 -1.62 5.82 6.97
N VAL A 143 -2.47 5.58 7.97
CA VAL A 143 -2.88 4.21 8.36
C VAL A 143 -3.70 3.55 7.24
N LEU A 144 -4.63 4.29 6.64
CA LEU A 144 -5.48 3.81 5.56
C LEU A 144 -4.70 3.45 4.29
N GLN A 145 -3.53 4.05 4.06
CA GLN A 145 -2.62 3.65 2.98
C GLN A 145 -1.66 2.53 3.41
N LEU A 146 -1.11 2.59 4.62
CA LEU A 146 -0.14 1.62 5.12
C LEU A 146 -0.70 0.20 5.12
N ILE A 147 -1.93 0.01 5.61
CA ILE A 147 -2.56 -1.33 5.71
C ILE A 147 -2.67 -2.00 4.33
N PRO A 148 -3.40 -1.44 3.35
CA PRO A 148 -3.58 -2.10 2.06
C PRO A 148 -2.26 -2.26 1.28
N TYR A 149 -1.34 -1.30 1.35
CA TYR A 149 -0.02 -1.47 0.71
C TYR A 149 0.86 -2.54 1.36
N SER A 150 0.74 -2.74 2.68
CA SER A 150 1.42 -3.84 3.37
C SER A 150 0.81 -5.18 2.98
N LEU A 151 -0.51 -5.25 2.82
CA LEU A 151 -1.20 -6.44 2.33
C LEU A 151 -0.77 -6.80 0.90
N THR A 152 -0.80 -5.85 -0.03
CA THR A 152 -0.48 -6.14 -1.45
C THR A 152 1.01 -6.37 -1.68
N GLY A 153 1.88 -5.65 -0.98
CA GLY A 153 3.32 -5.90 -0.99
C GLY A 153 3.67 -7.24 -0.34
N GLY A 154 3.12 -7.51 0.84
CA GLY A 154 3.31 -8.77 1.57
C GLY A 154 2.79 -9.99 0.80
N ALA A 155 1.65 -9.85 0.11
CA ALA A 155 1.12 -10.87 -0.80
C ALA A 155 2.10 -11.20 -1.93
N GLY A 156 2.68 -10.18 -2.57
CA GLY A 156 3.71 -10.36 -3.60
C GLY A 156 4.95 -11.06 -3.07
N VAL A 157 5.48 -10.62 -1.93
CA VAL A 157 6.66 -11.22 -1.28
C VAL A 157 6.39 -12.68 -0.88
N HIS A 158 5.23 -12.97 -0.28
CA HIS A 158 4.82 -14.33 0.08
C HIS A 158 4.77 -15.24 -1.15
N LEU A 159 4.17 -14.75 -2.24
CA LEU A 159 4.12 -15.45 -3.51
C LEU A 159 5.52 -15.71 -4.09
N GLY A 160 6.39 -14.70 -4.09
CA GLY A 160 7.78 -14.82 -4.55
C GLY A 160 8.58 -15.83 -3.72
N LEU A 161 8.44 -15.81 -2.39
CA LEU A 161 9.09 -16.78 -1.49
C LEU A 161 8.56 -18.19 -1.69
N ALA A 162 7.27 -18.36 -1.96
CA ALA A 162 6.69 -19.67 -2.25
C ALA A 162 7.20 -20.21 -3.58
N TRP A 163 7.27 -19.36 -4.60
CA TRP A 163 7.84 -19.71 -5.90
C TRP A 163 9.32 -20.07 -5.79
N PHE A 164 10.12 -19.25 -5.10
CA PHE A 164 11.56 -19.51 -4.91
C PHE A 164 11.81 -20.84 -4.19
N ARG A 165 11.03 -21.15 -3.15
CA ARG A 165 11.13 -22.43 -2.43
C ARG A 165 10.78 -23.63 -3.31
N GLU A 166 9.74 -23.52 -4.12
CA GLU A 166 9.36 -24.59 -5.04
C GLU A 166 10.42 -24.78 -6.14
N TRP A 167 10.95 -23.67 -6.67
CA TRP A 167 12.05 -23.69 -7.63
C TRP A 167 13.28 -24.43 -7.06
N GLN A 168 13.70 -24.12 -5.83
CA GLN A 168 14.80 -24.81 -5.15
C GLN A 168 14.54 -26.32 -4.96
N ARG A 169 13.31 -26.72 -4.63
CA ARG A 169 12.94 -28.14 -4.42
C ARG A 169 12.88 -28.94 -5.71
N SER A 170 12.43 -28.33 -6.80
CA SER A 170 12.18 -29.02 -8.08
C SER A 170 13.46 -29.30 -8.89
N GLY A 171 14.57 -28.64 -8.56
CA GLY A 171 15.85 -28.79 -9.24
C GLY A 171 15.86 -28.24 -10.67
N TRP A 172 17.04 -28.09 -11.27
CA TRP A 172 17.23 -27.62 -12.66
C TRP A 172 16.56 -28.53 -13.72
N ALA A 173 16.17 -29.75 -13.35
CA ALA A 173 15.60 -30.75 -14.26
C ALA A 173 14.16 -30.43 -14.73
N ARG A 174 13.45 -29.47 -14.10
CA ARG A 174 12.05 -29.14 -14.43
C ARG A 174 11.84 -27.67 -14.83
N GLN A 175 12.89 -27.05 -15.35
CA GLN A 175 13.05 -25.63 -15.72
C GLN A 175 11.97 -25.04 -16.67
N TRP A 176 11.19 -25.88 -17.38
CA TRP A 176 10.17 -25.40 -18.34
C TRP A 176 8.76 -25.23 -17.75
N ARG A 177 8.52 -25.70 -16.51
CA ARG A 177 7.24 -25.49 -15.82
C ARG A 177 7.49 -24.61 -14.62
N LEU A 178 7.14 -23.32 -14.70
CA LEU A 178 7.10 -22.39 -13.57
C LEU A 178 6.00 -22.82 -12.59
N PRO A 179 6.28 -23.60 -11.52
CA PRO A 179 5.23 -24.12 -10.67
C PRO A 179 5.03 -23.08 -9.57
N VAL A 180 4.32 -22.00 -9.88
CA VAL A 180 3.87 -21.11 -8.81
C VAL A 180 2.84 -21.90 -7.99
N PRO A 181 3.05 -22.10 -6.68
CA PRO A 181 2.13 -22.90 -5.88
C PRO A 181 0.71 -22.30 -5.93
N ARG A 182 -0.27 -23.10 -6.34
CA ARG A 182 -1.68 -22.64 -6.45
C ARG A 182 -2.22 -22.07 -5.14
N SER A 183 -1.77 -22.62 -4.01
CA SER A 183 -2.10 -22.11 -2.68
C SER A 183 -1.57 -20.69 -2.43
N ALA A 184 -0.34 -20.40 -2.88
CA ALA A 184 0.25 -19.06 -2.75
C ALA A 184 -0.41 -18.04 -3.69
N LEU A 185 -0.80 -18.47 -4.90
CA LEU A 185 -1.60 -17.64 -5.81
C LEU A 185 -2.97 -17.32 -5.21
N ALA A 186 -3.64 -18.32 -4.62
CA ALA A 186 -4.91 -18.13 -3.94
C ALA A 186 -4.76 -17.16 -2.74
N ASP A 187 -3.69 -17.29 -1.95
CA ASP A 187 -3.39 -16.37 -0.85
C ASP A 187 -3.24 -14.93 -1.37
N ALA A 188 -2.44 -14.74 -2.43
CA ALA A 188 -2.23 -13.42 -3.01
C ALA A 188 -3.54 -12.82 -3.54
N PHE A 189 -4.38 -13.63 -4.19
CA PHE A 189 -5.71 -13.22 -4.64
C PHE A 189 -6.59 -12.74 -3.48
N TRP A 190 -6.70 -13.51 -2.40
CA TRP A 190 -7.54 -13.15 -1.25
C TRP A 190 -7.04 -11.91 -0.52
N LEU A 191 -5.72 -11.74 -0.40
CA LEU A 191 -5.12 -10.55 0.20
C LEU A 191 -5.35 -9.31 -0.67
N TYR A 192 -5.30 -9.45 -2.00
CA TYR A 192 -5.61 -8.37 -2.93
C TYR A 192 -7.11 -8.01 -2.89
N ALA A 193 -7.99 -9.02 -2.84
CA ALA A 193 -9.42 -8.83 -2.68
C ALA A 193 -9.78 -8.13 -1.36
N LEU A 194 -9.01 -8.37 -0.29
CA LEU A 194 -9.13 -7.65 0.98
C LEU A 194 -8.60 -6.21 0.89
N ALA A 195 -7.48 -5.98 0.19
CA ALA A 195 -6.87 -4.66 0.06
C ALA A 195 -7.69 -3.71 -0.80
N MET A 196 -8.38 -4.20 -1.83
CA MET A 196 -9.20 -3.39 -2.74
C MET A 196 -10.25 -2.52 -2.03
N PRO A 197 -11.16 -3.05 -1.18
CA PRO A 197 -12.11 -2.21 -0.46
C PRO A 197 -11.45 -1.25 0.54
N LEU A 198 -10.26 -1.59 1.06
CA LEU A 198 -9.49 -0.69 1.93
C LEU A 198 -8.92 0.49 1.15
N PHE A 199 -8.37 0.28 -0.04
CA PHE A 199 -7.96 1.38 -0.93
C PHE A 199 -9.14 2.28 -1.29
N LEU A 200 -10.31 1.69 -1.60
CA LEU A 200 -11.50 2.46 -1.89
C LEU A 200 -11.93 3.31 -0.69
N GLY A 201 -11.95 2.72 0.51
CA GLY A 201 -12.25 3.43 1.75
C GLY A 201 -11.26 4.56 2.04
N ALA A 202 -9.97 4.33 1.79
CA ALA A 202 -8.92 5.34 1.92
C ALA A 202 -9.17 6.54 1.00
N SER A 203 -9.40 6.29 -0.29
CA SER A 203 -9.67 7.35 -1.26
C SER A 203 -10.98 8.07 -0.99
N LEU A 204 -12.04 7.37 -0.60
CA LEU A 204 -13.30 8.02 -0.23
C LEU A 204 -13.12 8.91 1.00
N PHE A 205 -12.40 8.45 2.02
CA PHE A 205 -12.09 9.26 3.19
C PHE A 205 -11.31 10.52 2.81
N GLU A 206 -10.25 10.39 2.02
CA GLU A 206 -9.38 11.49 1.62
C GLU A 206 -10.12 12.63 0.90
N PHE A 207 -11.08 12.31 0.03
CA PHE A 207 -11.78 13.31 -0.79
C PHE A 207 -13.17 13.72 -0.28
N LEU A 208 -13.76 12.98 0.67
CA LEU A 208 -15.08 13.30 1.22
C LEU A 208 -15.05 13.82 2.67
N ALA A 209 -14.01 13.50 3.45
CA ALA A 209 -13.88 13.96 4.84
C ALA A 209 -13.33 15.40 4.96
N ARG A 210 -12.91 15.98 3.83
CA ARG A 210 -12.52 17.39 3.63
C ARG A 210 -13.58 18.05 2.76
#